data_AF-A0A9P5MVJ0-F1
#
_entry.id   AF-A0A9P5MVJ0-F1
#
_cell.length_a   1.000
_cell.length_b   1.000
_cell.length_c   1.000
_cell.angle_alpha   90.00
_cell.angle_beta   90.00
_cell.angle_gamma   90.00
#
_symmetry.space_group_name_H-M   'P 1'
#
loop_
_entity.id
_entity.type
_entity.pdbx_description
1 polymer ?
#
loop_
_entity_poly.entity_id
_entity_poly.type
_entity_poly.pdbx_seq_one_letter_code
_entity_poly.pdbx_strand_id
1 'polypeptide(L)'
;MPRVPRHRTQSHGLKLHCPWANCEVQFGRQQELGRHILCHLPDCFCCPDPDCPWRGHRKETLNMHISKGKCRRKPKSKEECTIYDAKLITSWIRNDTVSIEIAEMFALKFVQERAKELGKEKFSTRVSRQPRTCLKPHNHYSPILFPSAKSPLAATDDDHS
;
A
#
# COMPACT_ATOMS: atom_id res chain seq x y z
N MET A 1 -35.17 8.55 -9.61
CA MET A 1 -34.84 7.60 -8.52
C MET A 1 -33.92 8.29 -7.52
N PRO A 2 -34.43 8.80 -6.39
CA PRO A 2 -33.59 9.44 -5.38
C PRO A 2 -32.73 8.39 -4.65
N ARG A 3 -31.44 8.68 -4.47
CA ARG A 3 -30.52 7.81 -3.72
C ARG A 3 -30.81 7.97 -2.23
N VAL A 4 -31.27 6.89 -1.59
CA VAL A 4 -31.50 6.84 -0.15
C VAL A 4 -30.15 7.00 0.58
N PRO A 5 -30.03 7.93 1.55
CA PRO A 5 -28.83 8.05 2.37
C PRO A 5 -28.62 6.77 3.18
N ARG A 6 -27.47 6.10 3.00
CA ARG A 6 -27.05 5.02 3.89
C ARG A 6 -26.64 5.63 5.23
N HIS A 7 -27.54 5.60 6.21
CA HIS A 7 -27.18 5.84 7.60
C HIS A 7 -26.15 4.80 8.02
N ARG A 8 -24.93 5.26 8.25
CA ARG A 8 -23.82 4.46 8.76
C ARG A 8 -24.04 4.28 10.24
N THR A 9 -24.67 3.18 10.64
CA THR A 9 -24.65 2.70 12.02
C THR A 9 -23.18 2.55 12.42
N GLN A 10 -22.72 3.38 13.36
CA GLN A 10 -21.46 3.19 14.05
C GLN A 10 -21.63 1.95 14.93
N SER A 11 -21.39 0.78 14.35
CA SER A 11 -21.01 -0.37 15.16
C SER A 11 -19.73 0.03 15.88
N HIS A 12 -19.70 -0.15 17.20
CA HIS A 12 -18.47 -0.17 17.98
C HIS A 12 -17.68 -1.40 17.51
N GLY A 13 -17.05 -1.25 16.33
CA GLY A 13 -16.49 -2.33 15.55
C GLY A 13 -15.28 -2.89 16.25
N LEU A 14 -15.27 -4.21 16.44
CA LEU A 14 -14.10 -4.95 16.88
C LEU A 14 -12.90 -4.48 16.06
N LYS A 15 -11.94 -3.84 16.75
CA LYS A 15 -10.71 -3.41 16.12
C LYS A 15 -9.89 -4.65 15.79
N LEU A 16 -9.32 -4.65 14.59
CA LEU A 16 -8.48 -5.74 14.11
C LEU A 16 -7.03 -5.39 14.41
N HIS A 17 -6.33 -6.29 15.09
CA HIS A 17 -4.94 -6.10 15.48
C HIS A 17 -4.00 -6.71 14.46
N CYS A 18 -2.82 -6.12 14.30
CA CYS A 18 -1.72 -6.78 13.61
C CYS A 18 -1.23 -8.00 14.43
N PRO A 19 -0.97 -9.15 13.79
CA PRO A 19 -0.56 -10.35 14.52
C PRO A 19 0.93 -10.36 14.90
N TRP A 20 1.75 -9.42 14.43
CA TRP A 20 3.16 -9.31 14.84
C TRP A 20 3.29 -8.82 16.27
N ALA A 21 4.07 -9.53 17.10
CA ALA A 21 4.23 -9.27 18.53
C ALA A 21 4.72 -7.84 18.86
N ASN A 22 5.49 -7.21 17.97
CA ASN A 22 6.02 -5.86 18.12
C ASN A 22 5.23 -4.81 17.30
N CYS A 23 4.00 -5.12 16.92
CA CYS A 23 3.16 -4.24 16.11
C CYS A 23 1.80 -3.97 16.77
N GLU A 24 1.66 -2.79 17.37
CA GLU A 24 0.45 -2.39 18.11
C GLU A 24 -0.63 -1.74 17.21
N VAL A 25 -0.46 -1.77 15.88
CA VAL A 25 -1.36 -1.07 14.95
C VAL A 25 -2.72 -1.79 14.87
N GLN A 26 -3.78 -0.98 14.93
CA GLN A 26 -5.17 -1.43 14.89
C GLN A 26 -5.90 -0.87 13.68
N PHE A 27 -6.85 -1.64 13.16
CA PHE A 27 -7.60 -1.31 11.96
C PHE A 27 -9.09 -1.47 12.16
N GLY A 28 -9.88 -0.59 11.53
CA GLY A 28 -11.33 -0.73 11.49
C GLY A 28 -11.81 -1.67 10.39
N ARG A 29 -10.95 -2.01 9.40
CA ARG A 29 -11.31 -2.84 8.24
C ARG A 29 -10.27 -3.91 7.96
N GLN A 30 -10.74 -5.11 7.59
CA GLN A 30 -9.89 -6.24 7.17
C GLN A 30 -8.97 -5.89 5.99
N GLN A 31 -9.44 -5.06 5.07
CA GLN A 31 -8.64 -4.59 3.92
C GLN A 31 -7.44 -3.73 4.35
N GLU A 32 -7.59 -2.93 5.41
CA GLU A 32 -6.50 -2.09 5.93
C GLU A 32 -5.47 -2.94 6.66
N LEU A 33 -5.92 -3.92 7.47
CA LEU A 33 -5.06 -4.91 8.10
C LEU A 33 -4.28 -5.71 7.05
N GLY A 34 -4.95 -6.24 6.02
CA GLY A 34 -4.27 -7.00 4.96
C GLY A 34 -3.18 -6.20 4.25
N ARG A 35 -3.43 -4.91 3.98
CA ARG A 35 -2.43 -4.01 3.40
C ARG A 35 -1.27 -3.72 4.35
N HIS A 36 -1.54 -3.67 5.65
CA HIS A 36 -0.52 -3.45 6.68
C HIS A 36 0.37 -4.68 6.89
N ILE A 37 -0.19 -5.89 6.89
CA ILE A 37 0.58 -7.14 6.99
C ILE A 37 1.70 -7.19 5.94
N LEU A 38 1.46 -6.68 4.74
CA LEU A 38 2.48 -6.62 3.68
C LEU A 38 3.71 -5.77 4.05
N CYS A 39 3.60 -4.83 4.99
CA CYS A 39 4.74 -4.02 5.44
C CYS A 39 5.72 -4.81 6.33
N HIS A 40 5.30 -5.95 6.87
CA HIS A 40 6.18 -6.86 7.62
C HIS A 40 6.84 -7.90 6.73
N LEU A 41 6.21 -8.24 5.61
CA LEU A 41 6.75 -9.19 4.64
C LEU A 41 7.77 -8.50 3.70
N PRO A 42 8.67 -9.26 3.06
CA PRO A 42 9.50 -8.77 1.97
C PRO A 42 8.69 -8.18 0.81
N ASP A 43 9.30 -7.36 -0.04
CA ASP A 43 8.65 -6.85 -1.26
C ASP A 43 8.11 -8.00 -2.12
N CYS A 44 6.85 -7.89 -2.56
CA CYS A 44 6.18 -8.90 -3.39
C CYS A 44 6.19 -8.56 -4.88
N PHE A 45 6.65 -7.35 -5.25
CA PHE A 45 6.86 -6.93 -6.63
C PHE A 45 8.29 -6.45 -6.85
N CYS A 46 8.82 -6.72 -8.05
CA CYS A 46 10.07 -6.15 -8.53
C CYS A 46 9.96 -5.73 -9.99
N CYS A 47 10.83 -4.82 -10.40
CA CYS A 47 11.04 -4.54 -11.82
C CYS A 47 11.78 -5.74 -12.48
N PRO A 48 11.35 -6.21 -13.67
CA PRO A 48 12.00 -7.34 -14.37
C PRO A 48 13.33 -6.95 -15.04
N ASP A 49 13.65 -5.66 -15.13
CA ASP A 49 14.93 -5.17 -15.66
C ASP A 49 16.07 -5.55 -14.70
N PRO A 50 17.09 -6.34 -15.13
CA PRO A 50 18.22 -6.79 -14.31
C PRO A 50 18.94 -5.67 -13.56
N ASP A 51 19.06 -4.50 -14.18
CA ASP A 51 19.82 -3.37 -13.63
C ASP A 51 18.96 -2.47 -12.72
N CYS A 52 17.65 -2.71 -12.66
CA CYS A 52 16.74 -1.91 -11.86
C CYS A 52 16.63 -2.43 -10.41
N PRO A 53 17.00 -1.63 -9.39
CA PRO A 53 16.88 -2.04 -8.00
C PRO A 53 15.45 -1.88 -7.44
N TRP A 54 14.49 -1.41 -8.24
CA TRP A 54 13.16 -1.06 -7.75
C TRP A 54 12.35 -2.29 -7.32
N ARG A 55 11.68 -2.13 -6.17
CA ARG A 55 10.76 -3.10 -5.58
C ARG A 55 9.67 -2.41 -4.77
N GLY A 56 8.61 -3.15 -4.44
CA GLY A 56 7.60 -2.68 -3.52
C GLY A 56 6.52 -3.71 -3.21
N HIS A 57 5.59 -3.34 -2.33
CA HIS A 57 4.43 -4.15 -1.94
C HIS A 57 3.16 -3.84 -2.75
N ARG A 58 3.15 -2.73 -3.50
CA ARG A 58 1.93 -2.25 -4.19
C ARG A 58 2.07 -2.30 -5.70
N LYS A 59 1.03 -2.81 -6.33
CA LYS A 59 0.93 -2.88 -7.79
C LYS A 59 0.85 -1.50 -8.42
N GLU A 60 0.18 -0.54 -7.76
CA GLU A 60 0.07 0.83 -8.25
C GLU A 60 1.45 1.51 -8.31
N THR A 61 2.30 1.27 -7.31
CA THR A 61 3.66 1.80 -7.29
C THR A 61 4.55 1.15 -8.34
N LEU A 62 4.36 -0.14 -8.63
CA LEU A 62 5.02 -0.83 -9.75
C LEU A 62 4.59 -0.24 -11.09
N ASN A 63 3.28 -0.08 -11.32
CA ASN A 63 2.76 0.48 -12.56
C ASN A 63 3.30 1.90 -12.81
N MET A 64 3.31 2.73 -11.76
CA MET A 64 3.89 4.07 -11.82
C MET A 64 5.41 4.03 -12.09
N HIS A 65 6.13 3.05 -11.52
CA HIS A 65 7.55 2.88 -11.79
C HIS A 65 7.81 2.51 -13.27
N ILE A 66 7.06 1.55 -13.81
CA ILE A 66 7.16 1.12 -15.21
C ILE A 66 6.77 2.26 -16.17
N SER A 67 5.68 2.99 -15.88
CA SER A 67 5.18 4.05 -16.76
C SER A 67 6.13 5.24 -16.89
N LYS A 68 6.95 5.51 -15.86
CA LYS A 68 8.01 6.53 -15.91
C LYS A 68 9.15 6.19 -16.87
N GLY A 69 9.16 4.98 -17.47
CA GLY A 69 10.04 4.65 -18.60
C GLY A 69 11.53 4.62 -18.27
N LYS A 70 11.92 4.58 -17.00
CA LYS A 70 13.33 4.57 -16.58
C LYS A 70 14.03 3.21 -16.77
N CYS A 71 13.26 2.16 -17.07
CA CYS A 71 13.77 0.81 -17.24
C CYS A 71 13.79 0.43 -18.72
N ARG A 72 14.82 -0.30 -19.13
CA ARG A 72 15.04 -0.76 -20.51
C ARG A 72 14.07 -1.86 -20.87
N ARG A 73 13.79 -2.76 -19.93
CA ARG A 73 12.85 -3.87 -20.12
C ARG A 73 11.45 -3.50 -19.64
N LYS A 74 10.46 -3.60 -20.53
CA LYS A 74 9.04 -3.60 -20.15
C LYS A 74 8.58 -5.02 -19.85
N PRO A 75 7.79 -5.24 -18.79
CA PRO A 75 7.21 -6.55 -18.53
C PRO A 75 6.25 -6.95 -19.65
N LYS A 76 6.31 -8.21 -20.06
CA LYS A 76 5.35 -8.84 -20.97
C LYS A 76 4.06 -9.20 -20.26
N SER A 77 4.16 -9.52 -18.97
CA SER A 77 3.03 -9.94 -18.15
C SER A 77 3.18 -9.47 -16.70
N LYS A 78 2.12 -9.61 -15.90
CA LYS A 78 2.13 -9.21 -14.48
C LYS A 78 2.97 -10.16 -13.64
N GLU A 79 3.04 -11.41 -14.06
CA GLU A 79 3.77 -12.50 -13.42
C GLU A 79 5.28 -12.24 -13.49
N GLU A 80 5.76 -11.59 -14.56
CA GLU A 80 7.18 -11.19 -14.65
C GLU A 80 7.61 -10.21 -13.54
N CYS A 81 6.66 -9.44 -12.99
CA CYS A 81 6.94 -8.48 -11.92
C CYS A 81 6.56 -9.01 -10.53
N THR A 82 5.84 -10.12 -10.45
CA THR A 82 5.37 -10.70 -9.19
C THR A 82 6.43 -11.64 -8.65
N ILE A 83 6.83 -11.44 -7.39
CA ILE A 83 7.78 -12.33 -6.70
C ILE A 83 7.02 -13.50 -6.09
N TYR A 84 5.92 -13.21 -5.39
CA TYR A 84 5.03 -14.20 -4.77
C TYR A 84 3.60 -13.63 -4.67
N ASP A 85 2.62 -14.52 -4.47
CA ASP A 85 1.23 -14.09 -4.26
C ASP A 85 1.04 -13.55 -2.83
N ALA A 86 1.13 -12.23 -2.72
CA ALA A 86 0.89 -11.50 -1.48
C ALA A 86 -0.51 -11.72 -0.87
N LYS A 87 -1.54 -11.98 -1.69
CA LYS A 87 -2.90 -12.25 -1.18
C LYS A 87 -2.97 -13.61 -0.51
N LEU A 88 -2.26 -14.60 -1.06
CA LEU A 88 -2.19 -15.93 -0.48
C LEU A 88 -1.47 -15.92 0.87
N ILE A 89 -0.28 -15.31 0.95
CA ILE A 89 0.46 -15.25 2.22
C ILE A 89 -0.30 -14.45 3.27
N THR A 90 -0.91 -13.32 2.90
CA THR A 90 -1.73 -12.53 3.84
C THR A 90 -2.99 -13.26 4.29
N SER A 91 -3.59 -14.12 3.46
CA SER A 91 -4.75 -14.92 3.88
C SER A 91 -4.35 -16.01 4.87
N TRP A 92 -3.20 -16.67 4.68
CA TRP A 92 -2.69 -17.64 5.63
C TRP A 92 -2.48 -17.03 7.02
N ILE A 93 -1.86 -15.85 7.08
CA ILE A 93 -1.62 -15.13 8.34
C ILE A 93 -2.95 -14.70 8.98
N ARG A 94 -3.88 -14.14 8.20
CA ARG A 94 -5.16 -13.64 8.72
C ARG A 94 -6.07 -14.75 9.24
N ASN A 95 -5.99 -15.93 8.63
CA ASN A 95 -6.79 -17.10 8.99
C ASN A 95 -6.06 -18.03 9.96
N ASP A 96 -4.88 -17.63 10.47
CA ASP A 96 -4.02 -18.42 11.35
C ASP A 96 -3.75 -19.84 10.80
N THR A 97 -3.65 -19.96 9.47
CA THR A 97 -3.42 -21.24 8.78
C THR A 97 -1.95 -21.66 8.92
N VAL A 98 -1.04 -20.70 9.00
CA VAL A 98 0.40 -20.90 9.21
C VAL A 98 0.91 -19.84 10.17
N SER A 99 1.97 -20.16 10.92
CA SER A 99 2.61 -19.18 11.80
C SER A 99 3.26 -18.06 10.99
N ILE A 100 3.46 -16.90 11.64
CA ILE A 100 4.12 -15.74 11.03
C ILE A 100 5.52 -16.11 10.54
N GLU A 101 6.28 -16.85 11.34
CA GLU A 101 7.65 -17.26 11.01
C GLU A 101 7.66 -18.11 9.73
N ILE A 102 6.70 -19.02 9.58
CA ILE A 102 6.56 -19.86 8.38
C ILE A 102 6.22 -18.98 7.17
N ALA A 103 5.27 -18.05 7.30
CA ALA A 103 4.90 -17.13 6.22
C ALA A 103 6.07 -16.23 5.78
N GLU A 104 6.84 -15.70 6.72
CA GLU A 104 8.04 -14.91 6.45
C GLU A 104 9.11 -15.75 5.73
N MET A 105 9.34 -16.98 6.19
CA MET A 105 10.27 -17.92 5.56
C MET A 105 9.89 -18.21 4.10
N PHE A 106 8.62 -18.47 3.82
CA PHE A 106 8.14 -18.66 2.44
C PHE A 106 8.35 -17.42 1.58
N ALA A 107 7.94 -16.24 2.06
CA ALA A 107 8.11 -14.99 1.33
C ALA A 107 9.60 -14.72 1.02
N LEU A 108 10.50 -14.97 1.99
CA LEU A 108 11.94 -14.84 1.80
C LEU A 108 12.48 -15.81 0.75
N LYS A 109 12.05 -17.07 0.79
CA LYS A 109 12.46 -18.08 -0.18
C LYS A 109 12.08 -17.67 -1.61
N PHE A 110 10.84 -17.21 -1.82
CA PHE A 110 10.42 -16.69 -3.13
C PHE A 110 11.24 -15.48 -3.58
N VAL A 111 11.57 -14.55 -2.67
CA VAL A 111 12.44 -13.41 -3.00
C VAL A 111 13.82 -13.87 -3.45
N GLN A 112 14.40 -14.88 -2.80
CA GLN A 112 15.72 -15.42 -3.15
C GLN A 112 15.68 -16.16 -4.50
N GLU A 113 14.68 -16.99 -4.74
CA GLU A 113 14.51 -17.70 -6.01
C GLU A 113 14.32 -16.71 -7.16
N ARG A 114 13.44 -15.72 -6.97
CA ARG A 114 13.21 -14.68 -7.98
C ARG A 114 14.44 -13.80 -8.22
N ALA A 115 15.23 -13.54 -7.19
CA ALA A 115 16.51 -12.84 -7.33
C ALA A 115 17.46 -13.60 -8.26
N LYS A 116 17.58 -14.92 -8.06
CA LYS A 116 18.46 -15.78 -8.88
C LYS A 116 17.98 -15.83 -10.33
N GLU A 117 16.68 -16.02 -10.55
CA GLU A 117 16.09 -16.05 -11.91
C GLU A 117 16.36 -14.76 -12.70
N LEU A 118 16.37 -13.61 -12.02
CA LEU A 118 16.60 -12.32 -12.67
C LEU A 118 18.10 -11.91 -12.69
N GLY A 119 19.01 -12.75 -12.21
CA GLY A 119 20.45 -12.42 -12.13
C GLY A 119 20.77 -11.30 -11.14
N LYS A 120 19.92 -11.13 -10.12
CA LYS A 120 19.93 -10.01 -9.19
C LYS A 120 20.38 -10.45 -7.80
N GLU A 121 21.51 -11.14 -7.70
CA GLU A 121 21.99 -11.71 -6.42
C GLU A 121 22.26 -10.65 -5.32
N LYS A 122 22.49 -9.40 -5.73
CA LYS A 122 22.55 -8.24 -4.82
C LYS A 122 21.20 -7.86 -4.20
N PHE A 123 20.15 -8.62 -4.49
CA PHE A 123 18.85 -8.57 -3.85
C PHE A 123 18.99 -8.89 -2.36
N SER A 124 19.42 -7.88 -1.60
CA SER A 124 19.54 -7.97 -0.15
C SER A 124 18.21 -8.46 0.41
N THR A 125 18.26 -9.58 1.12
CA THR A 125 17.17 -10.20 1.87
C THR A 125 16.78 -9.37 3.10
N ARG A 126 16.90 -8.03 3.02
CA ARG A 126 16.41 -7.14 4.06
C ARG A 126 14.89 -7.31 4.14
N VAL A 127 14.47 -8.32 4.91
CA VAL A 127 13.29 -8.23 5.75
C VAL A 127 13.48 -6.89 6.45
N SER A 128 12.61 -5.94 6.17
CA SER A 128 12.62 -4.70 6.92
C SER A 128 12.29 -5.08 8.36
N ARG A 129 13.33 -5.39 9.16
CA ARG A 129 13.23 -5.67 10.60
C ARG A 129 12.61 -4.49 11.35
N GLN A 130 12.44 -3.36 10.69
CA GLN A 130 11.52 -2.32 11.09
C GLN A 130 10.68 -1.85 9.91
N PRO A 131 9.34 -1.88 10.03
CA PRO A 131 8.48 -1.26 9.05
C PRO A 131 8.73 0.25 9.08
N ARG A 132 9.49 0.75 8.10
CA ARG A 132 9.77 2.20 7.93
C ARG A 132 8.49 3.04 7.79
N THR A 133 7.34 2.40 7.66
CA THR A 133 6.03 3.02 7.50
C THR A 133 4.94 2.45 8.42
N CYS A 134 5.26 1.87 9.58
CA CYS A 134 4.27 1.81 10.68
C CYS A 134 3.97 3.19 11.29
N LEU A 135 4.35 4.27 10.58
CA LEU A 135 3.88 5.62 10.81
C LEU A 135 2.36 5.54 10.99
N LYS A 136 1.99 5.90 12.22
CA LYS A 136 0.65 5.90 12.79
C LYS A 136 -0.38 6.23 11.71
N PRO A 137 -1.54 5.55 11.67
CA PRO A 137 -2.62 5.98 10.78
C PRO A 137 -2.82 7.47 11.01
N HIS A 138 -2.49 8.30 10.02
CA HIS A 138 -2.75 9.72 10.08
C HIS A 138 -4.27 9.87 10.11
N ASN A 139 -4.82 9.91 11.32
CA ASN A 139 -6.19 10.32 11.57
C ASN A 139 -6.28 11.85 11.49
N HIS A 140 -5.60 12.45 10.51
CA HIS A 140 -5.73 13.86 10.16
C HIS A 140 -6.72 13.96 9.00
N TYR A 141 -7.99 13.75 9.32
CA TYR A 141 -9.04 14.48 8.62
C TYR A 141 -8.95 15.92 9.15
N SER A 142 -8.03 16.72 8.62
CA SER A 142 -8.14 18.16 8.79
C SER A 142 -9.35 18.60 7.97
N PRO A 143 -10.38 19.21 8.56
CA PRO A 143 -11.45 19.81 7.78
C PRO A 143 -10.79 20.83 6.85
N ILE A 144 -10.96 20.65 5.55
CA ILE A 144 -10.68 21.70 4.58
C ILE A 144 -11.69 22.80 4.92
N LEU A 145 -11.24 23.82 5.65
CA LEU A 145 -11.91 25.10 5.77
C LEU A 145 -11.95 25.67 4.35
N PHE A 146 -13.08 25.48 3.67
CA PHE A 146 -13.37 26.23 2.45
C PHE A 146 -13.34 27.72 2.81
N PRO A 147 -12.48 28.54 2.19
CA PRO A 147 -12.56 29.97 2.35
C PRO A 147 -13.93 30.43 1.85
N SER A 148 -14.68 31.04 2.76
CA SER A 148 -15.96 31.69 2.49
C SER A 148 -15.83 32.61 1.27
N ALA A 149 -16.68 32.39 0.28
CA ALA A 149 -16.74 33.22 -0.92
C ALA A 149 -16.97 34.68 -0.50
N LYS A 150 -16.02 35.56 -0.85
CA LYS A 150 -16.23 37.00 -0.82
C LYS A 150 -17.32 37.34 -1.82
N SER A 151 -18.38 37.97 -1.34
CA SER A 151 -19.45 38.54 -2.16
C SER A 151 -18.88 39.54 -3.18
N PRO A 152 -19.48 39.64 -4.39
CA PRO A 152 -19.05 40.58 -5.42
C PRO A 152 -19.38 42.03 -5.04
N LEU A 153 -18.48 42.92 -5.45
CA LEU A 153 -18.58 44.38 -5.35
C LEU A 153 -19.87 44.89 -6.00
N ALA A 154 -20.52 45.82 -5.32
CA ALA A 154 -21.58 46.66 -5.87
C ALA A 154 -21.01 47.57 -6.98
N ALA A 155 -21.86 47.75 -7.99
CA ALA A 155 -21.61 48.51 -9.19
C ALA A 155 -21.56 50.03 -8.94
N THR A 156 -20.91 50.67 -9.90
CA THR A 156 -20.80 52.10 -10.21
C THR A 156 -22.13 52.83 -10.21
N ASP A 157 -22.13 54.10 -9.81
CA ASP A 157 -22.74 55.23 -10.52
C ASP A 157 -22.28 56.53 -9.83
N ASP A 158 -21.70 57.47 -10.58
CA ASP A 158 -21.86 58.93 -10.39
C ASP A 158 -21.02 59.68 -11.45
N ASP A 159 -21.67 59.87 -12.60
CA ASP A 159 -21.95 61.17 -13.24
C ASP A 159 -20.96 62.32 -13.02
N HIS A 160 -20.32 62.78 -14.10
CA HIS A 160 -19.96 64.18 -14.29
C HIS A 160 -19.84 64.51 -15.80
N SER A 161 -20.75 65.41 -16.23
CA SER A 161 -20.77 66.27 -17.43
C SER A 161 -21.58 65.80 -18.64
#